data_AF-A0A929H1U9-F1
#
_entry.id   AF-A0A929H1U9-F1
#
_cell.length_a   1.000
_cell.length_b   1.000
_cell.length_c   1.000
_cell.angle_alpha   90.00
_cell.angle_beta   90.00
_cell.angle_gamma   90.00
#
_symmetry.space_group_name_H-M   'P 1'
#
loop_
_entity.id
_entity.type
_entity.pdbx_description
1 polymer ?
#
loop_
_entity_poly.entity_id
_entity_poly.type
_entity_poly.pdbx_seq_one_letter_code
_entity_poly.pdbx_strand_id
1 'polypeptide(L)'
;MLAKTFVEKILGAETGSIVFRKPDIVLTHDNTASIYKTFQKMDGRKVADPDQMLVVLDHNAPPTSAKLATQYQTIRDIVKEQGIKRFYDASKGICHQIMSYHAKPGMIIVGSDSHTCTAGAFNTLAAGIDRTESAGIWKRGETWFRVPESIKITLHGKLKEGVYAKDISLWIIGKIGSAGA
;
A
#
# COMPACT_ATOMS: atom_id res chain seq x y z
N MET A 1 -2.39 -21.34 24.75
CA MET A 1 -2.76 -20.48 23.61
C MET A 1 -2.25 -21.14 22.34
N LEU A 2 -3.10 -21.26 21.31
CA LEU A 2 -2.68 -21.73 19.99
C LEU A 2 -1.63 -20.78 19.40
N ALA A 3 -0.66 -21.33 18.67
CA ALA A 3 0.36 -20.54 18.00
C ALA A 3 -0.30 -19.67 16.92
N LYS A 4 0.01 -18.37 16.90
CA LYS A 4 -0.51 -17.41 15.91
C LYS A 4 0.52 -17.11 14.82
N THR A 5 0.05 -16.97 13.58
CA THR A 5 0.87 -16.46 12.47
C THR A 5 1.26 -15.00 12.69
N PHE A 6 2.18 -14.51 11.87
CA PHE A 6 2.56 -13.09 11.89
C PHE A 6 1.37 -12.17 11.63
N VAL A 7 0.53 -12.50 10.63
CA VAL A 7 -0.63 -11.68 10.25
C VAL A 7 -1.72 -11.73 11.32
N GLU A 8 -1.98 -12.89 11.93
CA GLU A 8 -2.93 -13.02 13.05
C GLU A 8 -2.50 -12.20 14.27
N LYS A 9 -1.19 -12.05 14.50
CA LYS A 9 -0.66 -11.17 15.57
C LYS A 9 -0.88 -9.69 15.27
N ILE A 10 -0.65 -9.25 14.03
CA ILE A 10 -0.89 -7.86 13.64
C ILE A 10 -2.39 -7.52 13.71
N LEU A 11 -3.24 -8.37 13.14
CA LEU A 11 -4.67 -8.12 13.12
C LEU A 11 -5.35 -8.44 14.46
N GLY A 12 -4.68 -9.18 15.35
CA GLY A 12 -5.19 -9.51 16.68
C GLY A 12 -6.40 -10.45 16.65
N ALA A 13 -6.58 -11.23 15.59
CA ALA A 13 -7.72 -12.13 15.40
C ALA A 13 -7.28 -13.39 14.62
N GLU A 14 -8.11 -14.44 14.70
CA GLU A 14 -7.86 -15.72 14.04
C GLU A 14 -8.18 -15.64 12.55
N THR A 15 -7.51 -16.47 11.76
CA THR A 15 -7.75 -16.63 10.32
C THR A 15 -9.24 -16.75 9.98
N GLY A 16 -9.68 -16.04 8.95
CA GLY A 16 -11.08 -15.98 8.51
C GLY A 16 -11.94 -14.92 9.20
N SER A 17 -11.51 -14.40 10.36
CA SER A 17 -12.22 -13.31 11.06
C SER A 17 -12.27 -12.03 10.23
N ILE A 18 -13.33 -11.23 10.39
CA ILE A 18 -13.40 -9.86 9.87
C ILE A 18 -13.15 -8.89 11.02
N VAL A 19 -12.18 -8.00 10.86
CA VAL A 19 -11.81 -6.98 11.86
C VAL A 19 -11.71 -5.60 11.23
N PHE A 20 -12.09 -4.56 11.96
CA PHE A 20 -11.82 -3.18 11.57
C PHE A 20 -10.49 -2.73 12.15
N ARG A 21 -9.60 -2.20 11.30
CA ARG A 21 -8.31 -1.66 11.72
C ARG A 21 -8.01 -0.37 10.98
N LYS A 22 -7.33 0.53 11.69
CA LYS A 22 -6.74 1.74 11.14
C LYS A 22 -5.39 1.39 10.48
N PRO A 23 -5.21 1.59 9.16
CA PRO A 23 -3.88 1.48 8.55
C PRO A 23 -2.93 2.55 9.10
N ASP A 24 -1.65 2.24 9.27
CA ASP A 24 -0.63 3.24 9.61
C ASP A 24 -0.26 4.11 8.40
N ILE A 25 -0.33 3.54 7.19
CA ILE A 25 -0.07 4.22 5.92
C ILE A 25 -1.14 3.83 4.89
N VAL A 26 -1.64 4.84 4.18
CA VAL A 26 -2.49 4.74 2.99
C VAL A 26 -1.75 5.38 1.82
N LEU A 27 -1.14 4.54 0.98
CA LEU A 27 -0.40 4.97 -0.20
C LEU A 27 -1.37 5.26 -1.35
N THR A 28 -1.29 6.45 -1.93
CA THR A 28 -1.87 6.74 -3.25
C THR A 28 -0.84 7.37 -4.14
N HIS A 29 -1.05 7.32 -5.45
CA HIS A 29 -0.10 7.85 -6.42
C HIS A 29 -0.82 8.73 -7.45
N ASP A 30 -0.48 8.64 -8.73
CA ASP A 30 -1.13 9.39 -9.82
C ASP A 30 -2.66 9.28 -9.83
N ASN A 31 -3.22 8.22 -9.24
CA ASN A 31 -4.65 8.02 -9.08
C ASN A 31 -5.31 8.84 -7.96
N THR A 32 -4.55 9.62 -7.17
CA THR A 32 -5.03 10.45 -6.05
C THR A 32 -6.17 11.38 -6.47
N ALA A 33 -6.08 12.03 -7.63
CA ALA A 33 -7.17 12.88 -8.15
C ALA A 33 -8.46 12.09 -8.46
N SER A 34 -8.33 10.85 -8.95
CA SER A 34 -9.48 9.97 -9.19
C SER A 34 -10.11 9.52 -7.87
N ILE A 35 -9.28 9.19 -6.87
CA ILE A 35 -9.73 8.78 -5.53
C ILE A 35 -10.46 9.95 -4.86
N TYR A 36 -9.92 11.17 -4.96
CA TYR A 36 -10.56 12.37 -4.40
C TYR A 36 -11.95 12.62 -4.99
N LYS A 37 -12.15 12.42 -6.30
CA LYS A 37 -13.49 12.51 -6.92
C LYS A 37 -14.46 11.48 -6.34
N THR A 38 -14.02 10.24 -6.10
CA THR A 38 -14.84 9.22 -5.45
C THR A 38 -15.13 9.58 -3.99
N PHE A 39 -14.12 10.07 -3.27
CA PHE A 39 -14.26 10.56 -1.89
C PHE A 39 -15.30 11.70 -1.80
N GLN A 40 -15.28 12.66 -2.71
CA GLN A 40 -16.29 13.74 -2.79
C GLN A 40 -17.69 13.21 -3.11
N LYS A 41 -17.82 12.22 -4.00
CA LYS A 41 -19.11 11.53 -4.26
C LYS A 41 -19.63 10.77 -3.04
N MET A 42 -18.75 10.41 -2.11
CA MET A 42 -19.11 9.86 -0.80
C MET A 42 -19.32 10.97 0.23
N ASP A 43 -19.60 12.22 -0.16
CA ASP A 43 -19.74 13.38 0.74
C ASP A 43 -18.49 13.68 1.59
N GLY A 44 -17.33 13.19 1.18
CA GLY A 44 -16.05 13.48 1.79
C GLY A 44 -15.63 14.93 1.53
N ARG A 45 -15.27 15.65 2.58
CA ARG A 45 -14.78 17.04 2.51
C ARG A 45 -13.34 17.18 2.99
N LYS A 46 -13.05 16.59 4.15
CA LYS A 46 -11.71 16.53 4.75
C LYS A 46 -11.36 15.07 5.01
N VAL A 47 -10.15 14.65 4.64
CA VAL A 47 -9.66 13.32 4.98
C VAL A 47 -9.68 13.14 6.51
N ALA A 48 -10.08 11.95 6.96
CA ALA A 48 -10.25 11.65 8.38
C ALA A 48 -8.93 11.76 9.15
N ASP A 49 -7.82 11.36 8.53
CA ASP A 49 -6.48 11.50 9.09
C ASP A 49 -5.45 11.72 7.98
N PRO A 50 -4.92 12.95 7.81
CA PRO A 50 -3.91 13.26 6.80
C PRO A 50 -2.53 12.67 7.14
N ASP A 51 -2.26 12.27 8.38
CA ASP A 51 -0.97 11.67 8.76
C ASP A 51 -0.88 10.18 8.36
N GLN A 52 -2.02 9.52 8.06
CA GLN A 52 -2.03 8.20 7.41
C GLN A 52 -1.59 8.27 5.94
N MET A 53 -1.74 9.42 5.30
CA MET A 53 -1.57 9.55 3.85
C MET A 53 -0.10 9.56 3.44
N LEU A 54 0.24 8.77 2.42
CA LEU A 54 1.49 8.87 1.65
C LEU A 54 1.12 9.06 0.18
N VAL A 55 1.48 10.20 -0.41
CA VAL A 55 1.17 10.52 -1.81
C VAL A 55 2.47 10.62 -2.59
N VAL A 56 2.62 9.82 -3.65
CA VAL A 56 3.83 9.80 -4.48
C VAL A 56 3.48 9.92 -5.97
N LEU A 57 4.12 10.83 -6.70
CA LEU A 57 3.93 10.96 -8.16
C LEU A 57 5.08 10.30 -8.90
N ASP A 58 4.82 9.15 -9.53
CA ASP A 58 5.88 8.33 -10.14
C ASP A 58 5.49 7.66 -11.48
N HIS A 59 4.22 7.29 -11.70
CA HIS A 59 3.85 6.51 -12.90
C HIS A 59 3.90 7.32 -14.20
N ASN A 60 3.75 8.64 -14.11
CA ASN A 60 3.75 9.55 -15.26
C ASN A 60 4.73 10.70 -15.05
N ALA A 61 5.90 10.43 -14.43
CA ALA A 61 6.89 11.44 -14.09
C ALA A 61 8.08 11.42 -15.08
N PRO A 62 8.33 12.50 -15.86
CA PRO A 62 7.54 13.72 -15.97
C PRO A 62 6.26 13.54 -16.82
N PRO A 63 5.22 14.38 -16.61
CA PRO A 63 3.99 14.30 -17.39
C PRO A 63 4.24 14.47 -18.89
N THR A 64 3.78 13.51 -19.70
CA THR A 64 3.98 13.49 -21.16
C THR A 64 2.93 14.28 -21.95
N SER A 65 1.92 14.85 -21.28
CA SER A 65 0.87 15.64 -21.90
C SER A 65 0.34 16.73 -20.98
N ALA A 66 -0.26 17.77 -21.55
CA ALA A 66 -0.91 18.84 -20.79
C ALA A 66 -2.00 18.30 -19.84
N LYS A 67 -2.75 17.28 -20.27
CA LYS A 67 -3.76 16.62 -19.42
C LYS A 67 -3.15 16.01 -18.16
N LEU A 68 -2.03 15.28 -18.29
CA LEU A 68 -1.31 14.70 -17.16
C LEU A 68 -0.68 15.79 -16.28
N ALA A 69 -0.16 16.85 -16.87
CA ALA A 69 0.38 17.99 -16.13
C ALA A 69 -0.70 18.67 -15.26
N THR A 70 -1.89 18.91 -15.82
CA THR A 70 -3.05 19.42 -15.07
C THR A 70 -3.47 18.47 -13.95
N GLN A 71 -3.48 17.16 -14.20
CA GLN A 71 -3.78 16.17 -13.17
C GLN A 71 -2.77 16.22 -12.01
N TYR A 72 -1.47 16.35 -12.31
CA TYR A 72 -0.44 16.49 -11.29
C TYR A 72 -0.62 17.77 -10.48
N GLN A 73 -0.98 18.89 -11.13
CA GLN A 73 -1.30 20.12 -10.41
C GLN A 73 -2.52 19.93 -9.49
N THR A 74 -3.59 19.28 -9.97
CA THR A 74 -4.75 18.96 -9.14
C THR A 74 -4.38 18.13 -7.91
N ILE A 75 -3.46 17.16 -8.04
CA ILE A 75 -2.99 16.36 -6.90
C ILE A 75 -2.23 17.22 -5.88
N ARG A 76 -1.37 18.13 -6.34
CA ARG A 76 -0.66 19.08 -5.45
C ARG A 76 -1.63 19.96 -4.69
N ASP A 77 -2.68 20.44 -5.36
CA ASP A 77 -3.72 21.26 -4.75
C ASP A 77 -4.49 20.46 -3.69
N ILE A 78 -4.86 19.20 -3.98
CA ILE A 78 -5.51 18.29 -3.01
C ILE A 78 -4.60 18.03 -1.81
N VAL A 79 -3.31 17.74 -2.02
CA VAL A 79 -2.34 17.52 -0.94
C VAL A 79 -2.29 18.72 0.00
N LYS A 80 -2.25 19.93 -0.56
CA LYS A 80 -2.25 21.19 0.21
C LYS A 80 -3.57 21.40 0.94
N GLU A 81 -4.71 21.24 0.26
CA GLU A 81 -6.05 21.42 0.81
C GLU A 81 -6.33 20.44 1.97
N GLN A 82 -5.92 19.19 1.80
CA GLN A 82 -6.15 18.12 2.76
C GLN A 82 -5.11 18.10 3.89
N GLY A 83 -4.01 18.85 3.76
CA GLY A 83 -2.96 18.96 4.78
C GLY A 83 -2.06 17.72 4.85
N ILE A 84 -1.86 17.04 3.71
CA ILE A 84 -1.06 15.82 3.62
C ILE A 84 0.43 16.20 3.65
N LYS A 85 1.15 15.71 4.67
CA LYS A 85 2.57 16.04 4.88
C LYS A 85 3.52 15.13 4.11
N ARG A 86 3.19 13.84 3.98
CA ARG A 86 4.04 12.86 3.30
C ARG A 86 3.74 12.86 1.80
N PHE A 87 4.09 13.96 1.15
CA PHE A 87 3.97 14.12 -0.30
C PHE A 87 5.34 14.11 -0.96
N TYR A 88 5.48 13.28 -2.00
CA TYR A 88 6.67 13.16 -2.82
C TYR A 88 6.28 13.43 -4.26
N ASP A 89 6.72 14.59 -4.76
CA ASP A 89 6.43 15.02 -6.14
C ASP A 89 7.18 14.15 -7.17
N ALA A 90 6.94 14.44 -8.45
CA ALA A 90 7.61 13.84 -9.59
C ALA A 90 9.13 13.80 -9.42
N SER A 91 9.75 12.73 -9.92
CA SER A 91 11.19 12.51 -9.90
C SER A 91 11.81 12.25 -8.52
N LYS A 92 11.02 11.98 -7.48
CA LYS A 92 11.54 11.56 -6.16
C LYS A 92 11.80 10.06 -6.05
N GLY A 93 11.14 9.25 -6.88
CA GLY A 93 11.32 7.80 -6.93
C GLY A 93 9.98 7.06 -7.01
N ILE A 94 10.05 5.74 -7.18
CA ILE A 94 8.88 4.86 -7.25
C ILE A 94 8.19 4.82 -5.88
N CYS A 95 6.86 4.80 -5.88
CA CYS A 95 6.02 4.86 -4.69
C CYS A 95 6.40 3.82 -3.62
N HIS A 96 6.70 2.59 -4.00
CA HIS A 96 7.11 1.53 -3.07
C HIS A 96 8.52 1.71 -2.52
N GLN A 97 9.43 2.31 -3.30
CA GLN A 97 10.75 2.68 -2.81
C GLN A 97 10.64 3.83 -1.79
N ILE A 98 9.80 4.83 -2.06
CA ILE A 98 9.54 5.90 -1.10
C ILE A 98 8.87 5.35 0.17
N MET A 99 7.88 4.45 0.03
CA MET A 99 7.20 3.79 1.14
C MET A 99 8.18 3.02 2.05
N SER A 100 9.27 2.47 1.49
CA SER A 100 10.30 1.75 2.24
C SER A 100 10.98 2.61 3.33
N TYR A 101 11.02 3.93 3.16
CA TYR A 101 11.56 4.85 4.17
C TYR A 101 10.61 5.11 5.34
N HIS A 102 9.34 4.75 5.20
CA HIS A 102 8.29 4.95 6.22
C HIS A 102 7.84 3.64 6.87
N ALA A 103 7.96 2.52 6.19
CA ALA A 103 7.54 1.21 6.67
C ALA A 103 8.34 0.79 7.92
N LYS A 104 7.62 0.39 8.97
CA LYS A 104 8.22 -0.09 10.23
C LYS A 104 7.54 -1.38 10.68
N PRO A 105 8.28 -2.29 11.36
CA PRO A 105 7.72 -3.54 11.84
C PRO A 105 6.41 -3.36 12.63
N GLY A 106 5.42 -4.19 12.33
CA GLY A 106 4.10 -4.20 12.97
C GLY A 106 3.05 -3.28 12.34
N MET A 107 3.44 -2.42 11.38
CA MET A 107 2.49 -1.54 10.70
C MET A 107 1.50 -2.31 9.81
N ILE A 108 0.29 -1.75 9.68
CA ILE A 108 -0.68 -2.07 8.64
C ILE A 108 -0.55 -1.02 7.53
N ILE A 109 -0.21 -1.45 6.32
CA ILE A 109 -0.01 -0.56 5.18
C ILE A 109 -0.96 -0.97 4.07
N VAL A 110 -1.72 -0.03 3.54
CA VAL A 110 -2.55 -0.26 2.37
C VAL A 110 -2.21 0.76 1.29
N GLY A 111 -2.45 0.42 0.04
CA GLY A 111 -2.12 1.31 -1.06
C GLY A 111 -2.97 1.06 -2.29
N SER A 112 -3.32 2.12 -3.00
CA SER A 112 -4.04 2.02 -4.28
C SER A 112 -3.13 1.58 -5.44
N ASP A 113 -2.31 0.56 -5.20
CA ASP A 113 -1.36 -0.06 -6.11
C ASP A 113 -1.21 -1.55 -5.76
N SER A 114 -1.16 -2.43 -6.77
CA SER A 114 -1.14 -3.89 -6.58
C SER A 114 0.14 -4.41 -5.92
N HIS A 115 1.25 -3.69 -6.02
CA HIS A 115 2.56 -4.09 -5.47
C HIS A 115 2.82 -3.50 -4.07
N THR A 116 1.81 -2.94 -3.41
CA THR A 116 1.92 -2.44 -2.02
C THR A 116 2.44 -3.53 -1.07
N CYS A 117 2.21 -4.81 -1.39
CA CYS A 117 2.77 -5.96 -0.67
C CYS A 117 4.31 -5.93 -0.51
N THR A 118 5.02 -5.15 -1.34
CA THR A 118 6.48 -4.90 -1.21
C THR A 118 6.87 -4.43 0.19
N ALA A 119 6.03 -3.63 0.86
CA ALA A 119 6.31 -3.18 2.24
C ALA A 119 6.40 -4.34 3.24
N GLY A 120 5.82 -5.52 2.94
CA GLY A 120 5.93 -6.71 3.78
C GLY A 120 7.36 -7.14 4.08
N ALA A 121 8.34 -6.76 3.24
CA ALA A 121 9.77 -6.96 3.50
C ALA A 121 10.26 -6.29 4.80
N PHE A 122 9.53 -5.30 5.33
CA PHE A 122 9.81 -4.56 6.57
C PHE A 122 9.05 -5.10 7.78
N ASN A 123 8.55 -6.34 7.72
CA ASN A 123 7.69 -6.95 8.73
C ASN A 123 6.42 -6.11 8.97
N THR A 124 5.74 -5.73 7.90
CA THR A 124 4.41 -5.09 7.93
C THR A 124 3.36 -6.02 7.37
N LEU A 125 2.09 -5.83 7.75
CA LEU A 125 0.97 -6.33 6.94
C LEU A 125 0.71 -5.30 5.83
N ALA A 126 1.04 -5.63 4.59
CA ALA A 126 0.89 -4.70 3.47
C ALA A 126 0.02 -5.29 2.35
N ALA A 127 -0.98 -4.54 1.88
CA ALA A 127 -1.91 -5.00 0.86
C ALA A 127 -2.27 -3.90 -0.16
N GLY A 128 -2.40 -4.29 -1.43
CA GLY A 128 -3.01 -3.45 -2.44
C GLY A 128 -4.53 -3.39 -2.24
N ILE A 129 -5.11 -2.21 -2.41
CA ILE A 129 -6.55 -1.95 -2.34
C ILE A 129 -7.00 -1.11 -3.54
N ASP A 130 -8.29 -1.03 -3.78
CA ASP A 130 -8.84 -0.24 -4.87
C ASP A 130 -9.04 1.24 -4.52
N ARG A 131 -9.33 2.04 -5.55
CA ARG A 131 -9.60 3.48 -5.42
C ARG A 131 -10.81 3.76 -4.53
N THR A 132 -11.83 2.91 -4.61
CA THR A 132 -13.06 3.04 -3.81
C THR A 132 -12.79 2.75 -2.33
N GLU A 133 -11.99 1.73 -2.03
CA GLU A 133 -11.58 1.40 -0.66
C GLU A 133 -10.70 2.52 -0.08
N SER A 134 -9.76 3.03 -0.88
CA SER A 134 -8.94 4.19 -0.50
C SER A 134 -9.79 5.41 -0.15
N ALA A 135 -10.79 5.75 -0.99
CA ALA A 135 -11.74 6.83 -0.70
C ALA A 135 -12.56 6.56 0.57
N GLY A 136 -12.95 5.30 0.82
CA GLY A 136 -13.61 4.88 2.05
C GLY A 136 -12.75 5.13 3.29
N ILE A 137 -11.47 4.77 3.22
CA ILE A 137 -10.50 5.02 4.30
C ILE A 137 -10.25 6.52 4.47
N TRP A 138 -10.15 7.30 3.39
CA TRP A 138 -10.05 8.75 3.50
C TRP A 138 -11.23 9.36 4.24
N LYS A 139 -12.43 8.76 4.14
CA LYS A 139 -13.63 9.20 4.86
C LYS A 139 -13.70 8.69 6.30
N ARG A 140 -13.25 7.47 6.58
CA ARG A 140 -13.47 6.79 7.87
C ARG A 140 -12.23 6.69 8.77
N GLY A 141 -11.03 6.76 8.19
CA GLY A 141 -9.74 6.53 8.85
C GLY A 141 -9.40 5.04 9.03
N GLU A 142 -10.35 4.14 8.86
CA GLU A 142 -10.17 2.69 9.00
C GLU A 142 -10.93 1.92 7.92
N THR A 143 -10.59 0.64 7.77
CA THR A 143 -11.31 -0.31 6.93
C THR A 143 -11.41 -1.67 7.60
N TRP A 144 -12.25 -2.53 7.04
CA TRP A 144 -12.31 -3.93 7.41
C TRP A 144 -11.19 -4.73 6.72
N PHE A 145 -10.71 -5.77 7.40
CA PHE A 145 -9.78 -6.77 6.89
C PHE A 145 -10.36 -8.15 7.20
N ARG A 146 -10.34 -9.05 6.22
CA ARG A 146 -10.48 -10.48 6.49
C ARG A 146 -9.10 -11.04 6.80
N VAL A 147 -8.90 -11.65 7.96
CA VAL A 147 -7.61 -12.25 8.33
C VAL A 147 -7.32 -13.39 7.36
N PRO A 148 -6.24 -13.32 6.54
CA PRO A 148 -5.97 -14.32 5.53
C PRO A 148 -5.28 -15.56 6.12
N GLU A 149 -5.36 -16.67 5.41
CA GLU A 149 -4.47 -17.80 5.63
C GLU A 149 -3.01 -17.39 5.36
N SER A 150 -2.06 -18.17 5.88
CA SER A 150 -0.63 -17.88 5.69
C SER A 150 0.12 -19.10 5.15
N ILE A 151 0.82 -18.92 4.04
CA ILE A 151 1.74 -19.92 3.49
C ILE A 151 3.14 -19.65 4.06
N LYS A 152 3.70 -20.63 4.78
CA LYS A 152 5.05 -20.52 5.33
C LYS A 152 6.08 -21.07 4.34
N ILE A 153 6.94 -20.20 3.83
CA ILE A 153 8.08 -20.56 3.01
C ILE A 153 9.35 -20.45 3.87
N THR A 154 10.04 -21.57 4.08
CA THR A 154 11.30 -21.60 4.84
C THR A 154 12.46 -21.82 3.88
N LEU A 155 13.37 -20.85 3.80
CA LEU A 155 14.56 -20.92 2.94
C LEU A 155 15.77 -21.33 3.78
N HIS A 156 16.54 -22.30 3.29
CA HIS A 156 17.73 -22.83 3.95
C HIS A 156 18.96 -22.69 3.05
N GLY A 157 20.14 -22.57 3.65
CA GLY A 157 21.42 -22.50 2.94
C GLY A 157 21.86 -21.08 2.58
N LYS A 158 22.74 -20.96 1.57
CA LYS A 158 23.27 -19.70 1.05
C LYS A 158 23.11 -19.67 -0.46
N LEU A 159 22.93 -18.47 -1.02
CA LEU A 159 22.88 -18.30 -2.47
C LEU A 159 24.25 -18.59 -3.08
N LYS A 160 24.23 -19.26 -4.23
CA LYS A 160 25.44 -19.45 -5.06
C LYS A 160 25.78 -18.12 -5.74
N GLU A 161 27.03 -17.99 -6.16
CA GLU A 161 27.47 -16.87 -6.98
C GLU A 161 26.58 -16.72 -8.21
N GLY A 162 26.16 -15.49 -8.51
CA GLY A 162 25.24 -15.17 -9.60
C GLY A 162 23.75 -15.45 -9.34
N VAL A 163 23.36 -15.94 -8.16
CA VAL A 163 21.96 -16.11 -7.77
C VAL A 163 21.54 -15.02 -6.77
N TYR A 164 20.44 -14.33 -7.06
CA TYR A 164 19.96 -13.18 -6.31
C TYR A 164 18.52 -13.36 -5.81
N ALA A 165 18.03 -12.41 -5.01
CA ALA A 165 16.68 -12.45 -4.45
C ALA A 165 15.58 -12.55 -5.52
N LYS A 166 15.80 -11.96 -6.70
CA LYS A 166 14.88 -12.07 -7.84
C LYS A 166 14.72 -13.51 -8.32
N ASP A 167 15.82 -14.27 -8.40
CA ASP A 167 15.80 -15.66 -8.85
C ASP A 167 15.03 -16.54 -7.86
N ILE A 168 15.21 -16.31 -6.55
CA ILE A 168 14.42 -16.99 -5.52
C ILE A 168 12.94 -16.66 -5.67
N SER A 169 12.60 -15.38 -5.82
CA SER A 169 11.20 -14.94 -5.98
C SER A 169 10.54 -15.59 -7.20
N LEU A 170 11.23 -15.59 -8.35
CA LEU A 170 10.73 -16.25 -9.57
C LEU A 170 10.61 -17.77 -9.40
N TRP A 171 11.56 -18.41 -8.73
CA TRP A 171 11.50 -19.84 -8.45
C TRP A 171 10.31 -20.20 -7.55
N ILE A 172 10.07 -19.41 -6.49
CA ILE A 172 8.89 -19.57 -5.61
C ILE A 172 7.60 -19.41 -6.41
N ILE A 173 7.49 -18.35 -7.22
CA ILE A 173 6.31 -18.12 -8.08
C ILE A 173 6.10 -19.31 -9.04
N GLY A 174 7.18 -19.85 -9.63
CA GLY A 174 7.10 -21.04 -10.48
C GLY A 174 6.66 -22.32 -9.75
N LYS A 175 6.89 -22.41 -8.43
CA LYS A 175 6.45 -23.55 -7.61
C LYS A 175 4.99 -23.42 -7.16
N ILE A 176 4.55 -22.21 -6.84
CA ILE A 176 3.20 -21.93 -6.34
C ILE A 176 2.20 -21.76 -7.50
N GLY A 177 2.63 -21.19 -8.61
CA GLY A 177 1.78 -20.79 -9.73
C GLY A 177 1.13 -19.41 -9.51
N SER A 178 0.63 -18.81 -10.59
CA SER A 178 0.07 -17.44 -10.58
C SER A 178 -1.26 -17.30 -9.83
N ALA A 179 -1.91 -18.41 -9.48
CA ALA A 179 -3.17 -18.45 -8.74
C ALA A 179 -3.05 -19.25 -7.42
N GLY A 180 -1.83 -19.59 -6.99
CA GLY A 180 -1.61 -20.47 -5.83
C GLY A 180 -1.45 -19.75 -4.48
N ALA A 181 -1.43 -18.40 -4.48
CA ALA A 181 -1.33 -17.56 -3.29
C ALA A 181 -1.96 -16.18 -3.53
#